data_AF-A0A0F4JDM0-F1
#
_entry.id   AF-A0A0F4JDM0-F1
#
_cell.length_a   1.000
_cell.length_b   1.000
_cell.length_c   1.000
_cell.angle_alpha   90.00
_cell.angle_beta   90.00
_cell.angle_gamma   90.00
#
_symmetry.space_group_name_H-M   'P 1'
#
loop_
_entity.id
_entity.type
_entity.pdbx_description
1 polymer ?
#
loop_
_entity_poly.entity_id
_entity_poly.type
_entity_poly.pdbx_seq_one_letter_code
_entity_poly.pdbx_strand_id
1 'polypeptide(L)'
;LAQSRLSPSVHLHTDDFYAAIKQGALAPYLPEAHEQNQTVTGVIARAAAGYAAGGYHTVVDGVIGPWFLGPYKKAAKAAGVGLVYVVLRPDRQTALERGMSRTQHPLTDRQILNQVYDGFADLGPYEKNVLDSTGLTAEETAEAVLRLR
;
A
#
# COMPACT_ATOMS: atom_id res chain seq x y z
N LEU A 1 -4.01 -11.02 6.68
CA LEU A 1 -2.59 -11.09 7.14
C LEU A 1 -2.42 -10.91 8.66
N ALA A 2 -3.23 -10.06 9.32
CA ALA A 2 -2.96 -9.56 10.67
C ALA A 2 -3.36 -10.45 11.88
N GLN A 3 -3.95 -11.66 11.70
CA GLN A 3 -4.61 -12.31 12.85
C GLN A 3 -4.13 -13.70 13.31
N SER A 4 -3.04 -14.30 12.84
CA SER A 4 -2.61 -15.56 13.53
C SER A 4 -1.14 -15.99 13.49
N ARG A 5 -0.30 -15.52 12.57
CA ARG A 5 1.07 -16.10 12.42
C ARG A 5 2.23 -15.16 12.70
N LEU A 6 1.99 -13.87 12.88
CA LEU A 6 3.04 -12.86 13.05
C LEU A 6 2.78 -12.08 14.33
N SER A 7 3.59 -12.33 15.36
CA SER A 7 3.45 -11.68 16.66
C SER A 7 4.83 -11.26 17.19
N PRO A 8 5.00 -10.01 17.63
CA PRO A 8 4.02 -8.91 17.51
C PRO A 8 3.88 -8.44 16.05
N SER A 9 2.71 -7.92 15.67
CA SER A 9 2.49 -7.35 14.33
C SER A 9 1.72 -6.03 14.39
N VAL A 10 1.93 -5.22 13.36
CA VAL A 10 1.23 -3.94 13.17
C VAL A 10 0.77 -3.82 11.72
N HIS A 11 -0.44 -3.30 11.55
CA HIS A 11 -1.01 -2.95 10.26
C HIS A 11 -1.09 -1.43 10.18
N LEU A 12 -0.34 -0.84 9.25
CA LEU A 12 -0.38 0.58 8.94
C LEU A 12 -1.25 0.76 7.70
N HIS A 13 -2.52 1.10 7.95
CA HIS A 13 -3.46 1.51 6.91
C HIS A 13 -3.11 2.93 6.46
N THR A 14 -2.64 3.11 5.22
CA THR A 14 -2.05 4.39 4.80
C THR A 14 -3.07 5.54 4.78
N ASP A 15 -4.34 5.24 4.53
CA ASP A 15 -5.40 6.25 4.45
C ASP A 15 -5.62 6.96 5.80
N ASP A 16 -5.31 6.31 6.92
CA ASP A 16 -5.39 6.91 8.25
C ASP A 16 -4.41 8.09 8.41
N PHE A 17 -3.25 8.03 7.74
CA PHE A 17 -2.27 9.11 7.76
C PHE A 17 -2.75 10.33 6.98
N TYR A 18 -3.47 10.12 5.88
CA TYR A 18 -4.12 11.21 5.13
C TYR A 18 -5.31 11.77 5.91
N ALA A 19 -6.13 10.90 6.52
CA ALA A 19 -7.28 11.29 7.33
C ALA A 19 -6.89 12.05 8.61
N ALA A 20 -5.65 11.93 9.07
CA ALA A 20 -5.10 12.69 10.18
C ALA A 20 -4.91 14.19 9.85
N ILE A 21 -4.82 14.57 8.57
CA ILE A 21 -4.72 15.97 8.14
C ILE A 21 -6.12 16.59 8.23
N LYS A 22 -6.36 17.41 9.25
CA LYS A 22 -7.68 18.03 9.48
C LYS A 22 -7.87 19.38 8.78
N GLN A 23 -6.79 20.07 8.45
CA GLN A 23 -6.80 21.37 7.81
C GLN A 23 -5.82 21.38 6.65
N GLY A 24 -6.27 21.79 5.45
CA GLY A 24 -5.44 21.84 4.25
C GLY A 24 -5.21 20.49 3.58
N ALA A 25 -5.99 19.46 3.89
CA ALA A 25 -5.88 18.15 3.25
C ALA A 25 -6.24 18.24 1.75
N LEU A 26 -5.34 17.76 0.91
CA LEU A 26 -5.57 17.55 -0.52
C LEU A 26 -5.89 16.08 -0.78
N ALA A 27 -6.80 15.80 -1.71
CA ALA A 27 -7.08 14.42 -2.11
C ALA A 27 -5.83 13.82 -2.79
N PRO A 28 -5.34 12.62 -2.38
CA PRO A 28 -4.03 12.12 -2.81
C PRO A 28 -3.87 11.89 -4.31
N TYR A 29 -4.97 11.74 -5.04
CA TYR A 29 -4.97 11.55 -6.50
C TYR A 29 -4.84 12.86 -7.28
N LEU A 30 -4.91 14.02 -6.62
CA LEU A 30 -4.77 15.31 -7.28
C LEU A 30 -3.29 15.64 -7.55
N PRO A 31 -2.95 16.25 -8.70
CA PRO A 31 -1.57 16.69 -8.98
C PRO A 31 -0.99 17.61 -7.89
N GLU A 32 -1.81 18.49 -7.32
CA GLU A 32 -1.45 19.43 -6.26
C GLU A 32 -1.06 18.72 -4.95
N ALA A 33 -1.52 17.48 -4.75
CA ALA A 33 -1.19 16.69 -3.58
C ALA A 33 0.23 16.12 -3.62
N HIS A 34 1.04 16.38 -4.66
CA HIS A 34 2.37 15.77 -4.79
C HIS A 34 3.26 15.97 -3.56
N GLU A 35 3.40 17.21 -3.07
CA GLU A 35 4.21 17.50 -1.88
C GLU A 35 3.62 16.89 -0.60
N GLN A 36 2.28 16.91 -0.49
CA GLN A 36 1.58 16.23 0.61
C GLN A 36 1.87 14.72 0.59
N ASN A 37 1.74 14.07 -0.57
CA ASN A 37 1.97 12.64 -0.75
C ASN A 37 3.41 12.26 -0.45
N GLN A 38 4.39 13.07 -0.88
CA GLN A 38 5.80 12.88 -0.52
C GLN A 38 6.00 12.93 0.99
N THR A 39 5.39 13.91 1.65
CA THR A 39 5.48 14.10 3.10
C THR A 39 4.84 12.92 3.84
N VAL A 40 3.59 12.59 3.52
CA VAL A 40 2.83 11.50 4.16
C VAL A 40 3.52 10.15 3.93
N THR A 41 3.97 9.86 2.71
CA THR A 41 4.76 8.65 2.39
C THR A 41 6.02 8.57 3.25
N GLY A 42 6.74 9.68 3.42
CA GLY A 42 7.92 9.75 4.28
C GLY A 42 7.62 9.45 5.76
N VAL A 43 6.47 9.91 6.26
CA VAL A 43 6.00 9.62 7.63
C VAL A 43 5.68 8.14 7.78
N ILE A 44 4.88 7.57 6.86
CA ILE A 44 4.52 6.15 6.88
C ILE A 44 5.77 5.27 6.83
N ALA A 45 6.72 5.57 5.94
CA ALA A 45 7.96 4.81 5.80
C ALA A 45 8.79 4.79 7.09
N ARG A 46 8.88 5.92 7.81
CA ARG A 46 9.60 5.99 9.09
C ARG A 46 8.84 5.27 10.20
N ALA A 47 7.52 5.39 10.25
CA ALA A 47 6.71 4.64 11.21
C ALA A 47 6.87 3.13 11.00
N ALA A 48 6.76 2.66 9.75
CA ALA A 48 6.93 1.26 9.39
C ALA A 48 8.32 0.71 9.79
N ALA A 49 9.38 1.45 9.46
CA ALA A 49 10.74 1.07 9.83
C ALA A 49 10.95 1.07 11.35
N GLY A 50 10.34 2.03 12.08
CA GLY A 50 10.40 2.10 13.53
C GLY A 50 9.74 0.90 14.21
N TYR A 51 8.53 0.52 13.77
CA TYR A 51 7.88 -0.70 14.26
C TYR A 51 8.69 -1.96 13.95
N ALA A 52 9.23 -2.09 12.74
CA ALA A 52 10.07 -3.22 12.35
C ALA A 52 11.35 -3.31 13.20
N ALA A 53 12.02 -2.18 13.45
CA ALA A 53 13.20 -2.13 14.31
C ALA A 53 12.87 -2.47 15.78
N GLY A 54 11.64 -2.17 16.21
CA GLY A 54 11.10 -2.57 17.51
C GLY A 54 10.64 -4.03 17.59
N GLY A 55 10.85 -4.83 16.54
CA GLY A 55 10.52 -6.27 16.53
C GLY A 55 9.11 -6.61 16.03
N TYR A 56 8.35 -5.64 15.50
CA TYR A 56 7.03 -5.89 14.93
C TYR A 56 7.13 -6.34 13.49
N HIS A 57 6.37 -7.37 13.13
CA HIS A 57 6.03 -7.60 11.73
C HIS A 57 5.11 -6.49 11.23
N THR A 58 5.66 -5.59 10.43
CA THR A 58 4.95 -4.40 9.96
C THR A 58 4.41 -4.61 8.56
N VAL A 59 3.08 -4.49 8.41
CA VAL A 59 2.39 -4.50 7.12
C VAL A 59 1.95 -3.07 6.81
N VAL A 60 2.42 -2.53 5.70
CA VAL A 60 1.93 -1.25 5.15
C VAL A 60 0.91 -1.58 4.07
N ASP A 61 -0.30 -1.09 4.23
CA ASP A 61 -1.44 -1.38 3.38
C ASP A 61 -1.94 -0.08 2.73
N GLY A 62 -1.68 0.06 1.44
CA GLY A 62 -1.95 1.29 0.70
C GLY A 62 -1.53 1.24 -0.77
N VAL A 63 -1.93 2.27 -1.51
CA VAL A 63 -1.54 2.47 -2.91
C VAL A 63 -0.11 3.00 -2.98
N ILE A 64 0.86 2.10 -3.14
CA ILE A 64 2.29 2.42 -3.18
C ILE A 64 2.88 1.96 -4.51
N GLY A 65 2.94 2.86 -5.48
CA GLY A 65 3.63 2.60 -6.74
C GLY A 65 5.15 2.74 -6.62
N PRO A 66 5.92 2.29 -7.64
CA PRO A 66 7.37 2.43 -7.68
C PRO A 66 7.88 3.85 -7.42
N TRP A 67 7.11 4.86 -7.84
CA TRP A 67 7.41 6.29 -7.64
C TRP A 67 7.44 6.73 -6.16
N PHE A 68 6.81 5.99 -5.26
CA PHE A 68 6.84 6.25 -3.81
C PHE A 68 7.56 5.15 -3.01
N LEU A 69 8.26 4.22 -3.67
CA LEU A 69 8.98 3.14 -2.99
C LEU A 69 10.33 3.61 -2.39
N GLY A 70 10.91 4.70 -2.91
CA GLY A 70 12.18 5.26 -2.44
C GLY A 70 12.25 5.54 -0.93
N PRO A 71 11.27 6.27 -0.35
CA PRO A 71 11.19 6.51 1.10
C PRO A 71 11.23 5.23 1.94
N TYR A 72 10.50 4.18 1.55
CA TYR A 72 10.49 2.90 2.26
C TYR A 72 11.86 2.21 2.22
N LYS A 73 12.50 2.17 1.04
CA LYS A 73 13.86 1.62 0.90
C LYS A 73 14.87 2.36 1.78
N LYS A 74 14.79 3.69 1.80
CA LYS A 74 15.69 4.54 2.60
C LYS A 74 15.47 4.29 4.10
N ALA A 75 14.21 4.27 4.55
CA ALA A 75 13.87 4.05 5.96
C ALA A 75 14.26 2.64 6.43
N ALA A 76 13.94 1.61 5.64
CA ALA A 76 14.31 0.23 5.95
C ALA A 76 15.84 0.04 6.04
N LYS A 77 16.59 0.60 5.08
CA LYS A 77 18.06 0.58 5.11
C LYS A 77 18.62 1.28 6.34
N ALA A 78 18.09 2.46 6.69
CA ALA A 78 18.56 3.23 7.85
C ALA A 78 18.28 2.50 9.18
N ALA A 79 17.16 1.77 9.26
CA ALA A 79 16.78 1.00 10.43
C ALA A 79 17.39 -0.42 10.47
N GLY A 80 18.08 -0.86 9.40
CA GLY A 80 18.64 -2.21 9.31
C GLY A 80 17.60 -3.33 9.22
N VAL A 81 16.41 -3.05 8.67
CA VAL A 81 15.30 -4.00 8.58
C VAL A 81 15.05 -4.46 7.14
N GLY A 82 14.50 -5.67 7.00
CA GLY A 82 14.05 -6.21 5.70
C GLY A 82 12.84 -5.47 5.15
N LEU A 83 12.74 -5.38 3.82
CA LEU A 83 11.61 -4.79 3.11
C LEU A 83 11.15 -5.75 2.01
N VAL A 84 9.88 -6.15 2.06
CA VAL A 84 9.21 -6.92 1.01
C VAL A 84 8.18 -6.01 0.34
N TYR A 85 8.24 -5.91 -0.98
CA TYR A 85 7.30 -5.14 -1.79
C TYR A 85 6.46 -6.09 -2.63
N VAL A 86 5.14 -5.99 -2.50
CA VAL A 86 4.16 -6.80 -3.26
C VAL A 86 3.08 -5.87 -3.78
N VAL A 87 2.73 -6.03 -5.06
CA VAL A 87 1.59 -5.36 -5.69
C VAL A 87 0.50 -6.40 -5.92
N LEU A 88 -0.65 -6.21 -5.30
CA LEU A 88 -1.84 -7.01 -5.59
C LEU A 88 -2.51 -6.43 -6.84
N ARG A 89 -2.46 -7.15 -7.96
CA ARG A 89 -3.02 -6.70 -9.24
C ARG A 89 -4.02 -7.73 -9.77
N PRO A 90 -5.28 -7.72 -9.28
CA PRO A 90 -6.34 -8.46 -9.94
C PRO A 90 -6.61 -7.86 -11.32
N ASP A 91 -7.42 -8.54 -12.13
CA ASP A 91 -7.90 -7.97 -13.38
C ASP A 91 -8.69 -6.67 -13.13
N ARG A 92 -8.80 -5.83 -14.17
CA ARG A 92 -9.42 -4.51 -14.06
C ARG A 92 -10.87 -4.60 -13.60
N GLN A 93 -11.62 -5.57 -14.10
CA GLN A 93 -13.03 -5.70 -13.78
C GLN A 93 -13.22 -5.97 -12.29
N THR A 94 -12.47 -6.94 -11.77
CA THR A 94 -12.44 -7.31 -10.35
C THR A 94 -11.97 -6.14 -9.48
N ALA A 95 -10.93 -5.41 -9.89
CA ALA A 95 -10.44 -4.24 -9.16
C ALA A 95 -11.52 -3.14 -9.05
N LEU A 96 -12.19 -2.83 -10.16
CA LEU A 96 -13.26 -1.82 -10.21
C LEU A 96 -14.48 -2.25 -9.40
N GLU A 97 -14.93 -3.50 -9.54
CA GLU A 97 -16.05 -4.04 -8.77
C GLU A 97 -15.79 -3.96 -7.27
N ARG A 98 -14.64 -4.46 -6.81
CA ARG A 98 -14.23 -4.41 -5.39
C ARG A 98 -14.04 -2.98 -4.88
N GLY A 99 -13.60 -2.05 -5.73
CA GLY A 99 -13.41 -0.64 -5.38
C GLY A 99 -14.75 0.09 -5.24
N MET A 100 -15.65 -0.08 -6.21
CA MET A 100 -16.96 0.57 -6.23
C MET A 100 -17.92 0.03 -5.16
N SER A 101 -17.75 -1.22 -4.70
CA SER A 101 -18.58 -1.81 -3.65
C SER A 101 -18.28 -1.28 -2.24
N ARG A 102 -17.26 -0.42 -2.07
CA ARG A 102 -16.87 0.12 -0.75
C ARG A 102 -17.81 1.23 -0.34
N THR A 103 -18.54 1.06 0.76
CA THR A 103 -19.55 2.04 1.21
C THR A 103 -18.97 3.24 1.98
N GLN A 104 -17.69 3.22 2.38
CA GLN A 104 -17.08 4.25 3.25
C GLN A 104 -15.69 4.72 2.81
N HIS A 105 -15.34 4.59 1.52
CA HIS A 105 -14.02 4.97 1.02
C HIS A 105 -14.10 6.24 0.17
N PRO A 106 -13.16 7.19 0.28
CA PRO A 106 -13.09 8.37 -0.60
C PRO A 106 -12.77 8.05 -2.08
N LEU A 107 -12.54 6.78 -2.42
CA LEU A 107 -12.12 6.28 -3.74
C LEU A 107 -13.12 5.24 -4.26
N THR A 108 -14.38 5.64 -4.41
CA THR A 108 -15.43 4.83 -5.07
C THR A 108 -15.70 5.29 -6.51
N ASP A 109 -15.13 6.43 -6.90
CA ASP A 109 -15.27 6.98 -8.24
C ASP A 109 -14.56 6.08 -9.27
N ARG A 110 -15.32 5.65 -10.28
CA ARG A 110 -14.84 4.74 -11.32
C ARG A 110 -13.70 5.33 -12.15
N GLN A 111 -13.71 6.64 -12.43
CA GLN A 111 -12.67 7.28 -13.23
C GLN A 111 -11.36 7.30 -12.46
N ILE A 112 -11.41 7.68 -11.17
CA ILE A 112 -10.22 7.69 -10.32
C ILE A 112 -9.68 6.27 -10.13
N LEU A 113 -10.54 5.28 -9.91
CA LEU A 113 -10.11 3.88 -9.81
C LEU A 113 -9.43 3.38 -11.10
N ASN A 114 -9.90 3.81 -12.27
CA ASN A 114 -9.22 3.48 -13.53
C ASN A 114 -7.85 4.13 -13.63
N GLN A 115 -7.73 5.42 -13.28
CA GLN A 115 -6.44 6.12 -13.28
C GLN A 115 -5.43 5.45 -12.35
N VAL A 116 -5.87 5.05 -11.16
CA VAL A 116 -5.04 4.29 -10.22
C VAL A 116 -4.63 2.96 -10.85
N TYR A 117 -5.57 2.20 -11.42
CA TYR A 117 -5.26 0.93 -12.07
C TYR A 117 -4.24 1.09 -13.21
N ASP A 118 -4.39 2.11 -14.05
CA ASP A 118 -3.49 2.40 -15.17
C ASP A 118 -2.06 2.65 -14.70
N GLY A 119 -1.90 3.33 -13.54
CA GLY A 119 -0.59 3.56 -12.92
C GLY A 119 0.13 2.27 -12.48
N PHE A 120 -0.58 1.14 -12.35
CA PHE A 120 -0.02 -0.16 -11.97
C PHE A 120 -0.05 -1.19 -13.13
N ALA A 121 -0.48 -0.78 -14.33
CA ALA A 121 -0.57 -1.67 -15.48
C ALA A 121 0.81 -2.07 -16.04
N ASP A 122 1.80 -1.19 -15.91
CA ASP A 122 3.21 -1.45 -16.24
C ASP A 122 4.12 -0.90 -15.13
N LEU A 123 4.72 -1.82 -14.37
CA LEU A 123 5.66 -1.51 -13.29
C LEU A 123 7.13 -1.70 -13.69
N GLY A 124 7.39 -2.02 -14.96
CA GLY A 124 8.71 -2.29 -15.50
C GLY A 124 9.49 -3.32 -14.66
N PRO A 125 10.64 -2.95 -14.05
CA PRO A 125 11.45 -3.88 -13.25
C PRO A 125 10.74 -4.47 -12.02
N TYR A 126 9.62 -3.89 -11.60
CA TYR A 126 8.83 -4.36 -10.45
C TYR A 126 7.67 -5.28 -10.86
N GLU A 127 7.55 -5.67 -12.13
CA GLU A 127 6.56 -6.70 -12.54
C GLU A 127 6.75 -8.02 -11.79
N LYS A 128 8.00 -8.36 -11.40
CA LYS A 128 8.29 -9.51 -10.53
C LYS A 128 7.71 -9.41 -9.12
N ASN A 129 7.25 -8.23 -8.70
CA ASN A 129 6.63 -7.98 -7.39
C ASN A 129 5.11 -8.08 -7.47
N VAL A 130 4.54 -8.33 -8.64
CA VAL A 130 3.10 -8.44 -8.84
C VAL A 130 2.61 -9.83 -8.44
N LEU A 131 1.53 -9.85 -7.65
CA LEU A 131 0.72 -11.02 -7.37
C LEU A 131 -0.67 -10.81 -7.98
N ASP A 132 -1.04 -11.67 -8.94
CA ASP A 132 -2.40 -11.73 -9.45
C ASP A 132 -3.33 -12.29 -8.36
N SER A 133 -4.28 -11.47 -7.92
CA SER A 133 -5.24 -11.80 -6.87
C SER A 133 -6.69 -11.85 -7.39
N THR A 134 -6.87 -12.02 -8.71
CA THR A 134 -8.19 -12.08 -9.37
C THR A 134 -9.05 -13.17 -8.76
N GLY A 135 -8.55 -14.41 -8.75
CA GLY A 135 -9.29 -15.59 -8.26
C GLY A 135 -9.04 -15.93 -6.79
N LEU A 136 -8.27 -15.12 -6.05
CA LEU A 136 -7.89 -15.43 -4.67
C LEU A 136 -8.86 -14.80 -3.68
N THR A 137 -9.18 -15.55 -2.63
CA THR A 137 -9.79 -15.06 -1.40
C THR A 137 -8.81 -14.19 -0.60
N ALA A 138 -9.29 -13.51 0.44
CA ALA A 138 -8.43 -12.70 1.31
C ALA A 138 -7.40 -13.57 2.06
N GLU A 139 -7.80 -14.77 2.46
CA GLU A 139 -6.97 -15.77 3.12
C GLU A 139 -5.90 -16.32 2.17
N GLU A 140 -6.28 -16.73 0.96
CA GLU A 140 -5.33 -17.23 -0.04
C GLU A 140 -4.34 -16.15 -0.48
N THR A 141 -4.81 -14.91 -0.66
CA THR A 141 -3.95 -13.76 -0.94
C THR A 141 -2.94 -13.54 0.18
N ALA A 142 -3.40 -13.60 1.45
CA ALA A 142 -2.52 -13.47 2.60
C ALA A 142 -1.47 -14.59 2.65
N GLU A 143 -1.85 -15.84 2.37
CA GLU A 143 -0.88 -16.94 2.31
C GLU A 143 0.14 -16.77 1.19
N ALA A 144 -0.29 -16.36 0.00
CA ALA A 144 0.61 -16.11 -1.13
C ALA A 144 1.64 -15.02 -0.80
N VAL A 145 1.20 -13.91 -0.17
CA VAL A 145 2.11 -12.83 0.27
C VAL A 145 3.12 -13.33 1.31
N LEU A 146 2.72 -14.21 2.23
CA LEU A 146 3.62 -14.77 3.25
C LEU A 146 4.72 -15.65 2.66
N ARG A 147 4.49 -16.29 1.51
CA ARG A 147 5.47 -17.13 0.81
C ARG A 147 6.52 -16.34 0.04
N LEU A 148 6.30 -15.05 -0.20
CA LEU A 148 7.23 -14.15 -0.91
C LEU A 148 8.32 -13.55 -0.01
N ARG A 149 8.38 -13.98 1.25
CA ARG A 149 9.31 -13.47 2.27
C ARG A 149 10.68 -14.12 2.22
#